data_AF-A0A5C6A3U1-F1
#
_entry.id   AF-A0A5C6A3U1-F1
#
_cell.length_a   1.000
_cell.length_b   1.000
_cell.length_c   1.000
_cell.angle_alpha   90.00
_cell.angle_beta   90.00
_cell.angle_gamma   90.00
#
_symmetry.space_group_name_H-M   'P 1'
#
loop_
_entity.id
_entity.type
_entity.pdbx_description
1 polymer ?
#
loop_
_entity_poly.entity_id
_entity_poly.type
_entity_poly.pdbx_seq_one_letter_code
_entity_poly.pdbx_strand_id
1 'polypeptide(L)'
;MMHSFIQFGKWFLMLVIGFFLIGFLLTPMTTVGAGIGTGYFSYYFSASFQVWPKEENDTLGSLDIEGNVGPQFLLWGHSCPAYKSVELQWEMFHAPDQKGRASIDLERMAFDDGERVSHLNETSLSELIGFSDTNPRDKERVATLMQLLISARDATLPPPRHHGIPLPEPLSGSMQHHAAGICIPPFALLWLILWNAYGLWKSPGRKRLNDVNPIEENR
;
A
#
# COMPACT_ATOMS: atom_id res chain seq x y z
N MET A 1 -11.12 -46.22 15.41
CA MET A 1 -10.41 -44.96 15.77
C MET A 1 -8.99 -44.89 15.20
N MET A 2 -8.15 -45.93 15.34
CA MET A 2 -6.75 -45.91 14.87
C MET A 2 -6.59 -45.65 13.35
N HIS A 3 -7.45 -46.24 12.51
CA HIS A 3 -7.41 -46.01 11.06
C HIS A 3 -7.70 -44.53 10.69
N SER A 4 -8.66 -43.88 11.35
CA SER A 4 -8.99 -42.47 11.10
C SER A 4 -7.84 -41.54 11.48
N PHE A 5 -7.14 -41.85 12.58
CA PHE A 5 -5.98 -41.08 13.02
C PHE A 5 -4.80 -41.19 12.05
N ILE A 6 -4.52 -42.38 11.52
CA ILE A 6 -3.47 -42.60 10.51
C ILE A 6 -3.79 -41.85 9.21
N GLN A 7 -5.06 -41.87 8.78
CA GLN A 7 -5.48 -41.14 7.57
C GLN A 7 -5.36 -39.62 7.77
N PHE A 8 -5.74 -39.10 8.95
CA PHE A 8 -5.55 -37.71 9.30
C PHE A 8 -4.06 -37.31 9.28
N GLY A 9 -3.18 -38.13 9.87
CA GLY A 9 -1.73 -37.88 9.88
C GLY A 9 -1.11 -37.83 8.49
N LYS A 10 -1.48 -38.75 7.59
CA LYS A 10 -1.03 -38.72 6.19
C LYS A 10 -1.50 -37.47 5.45
N TRP A 11 -2.75 -37.07 5.70
CA TRP A 11 -3.33 -35.86 5.11
C TRP A 11 -2.58 -34.61 5.61
N PHE A 12 -2.40 -34.48 6.92
CA PHE A 12 -1.63 -33.37 7.50
C PHE A 12 -0.18 -33.30 7.00
N LEU A 13 0.50 -34.45 6.89
CA LEU A 13 1.86 -34.51 6.37
C LEU A 13 1.96 -34.01 4.92
N MET A 14 1.01 -34.38 4.05
CA MET A 14 0.95 -33.88 2.68
C MET A 14 0.73 -32.37 2.62
N LEU A 15 -0.10 -31.82 3.50
CA LEU A 15 -0.28 -30.36 3.61
C LEU A 15 1.04 -29.67 3.97
N VAL A 16 1.76 -30.19 4.97
CA VAL A 16 3.04 -29.60 5.41
C VAL A 16 4.10 -29.68 4.31
N ILE A 17 4.23 -30.82 3.63
CA ILE A 17 5.16 -31.01 2.52
C ILE A 17 4.82 -30.07 1.35
N GLY A 18 3.54 -30.00 0.97
CA GLY A 18 3.09 -29.10 -0.10
C GLY A 18 3.39 -27.63 0.22
N PHE A 19 3.16 -27.21 1.46
CA PHE A 19 3.48 -25.86 1.91
C PHE A 19 4.98 -25.58 1.88
N PHE A 20 5.80 -26.52 2.33
CA PHE A 20 7.27 -26.40 2.27
C PHE A 20 7.79 -26.30 0.83
N LEU A 21 7.28 -27.13 -0.08
CA LEU A 21 7.70 -27.11 -1.49
C LEU A 21 7.31 -25.81 -2.18
N ILE A 22 6.08 -25.34 -1.98
CA ILE A 22 5.60 -24.07 -2.53
C ILE A 22 6.39 -22.90 -1.93
N GLY A 23 6.59 -22.91 -0.61
CA GLY A 23 7.41 -21.93 0.09
C GLY A 23 8.82 -21.87 -0.50
N PHE A 24 9.51 -23.00 -0.56
CA PHE A 24 10.89 -23.11 -1.07
C PHE A 24 11.03 -22.64 -2.52
N LEU A 25 10.12 -23.08 -3.40
CA LEU A 25 10.13 -22.71 -4.83
C LEU A 25 9.82 -21.22 -5.06
N LEU A 26 9.01 -20.61 -4.18
CA LEU A 26 8.58 -19.22 -4.33
C LEU A 26 9.36 -18.21 -3.49
N THR A 27 10.18 -18.65 -2.52
CA THR A 27 11.09 -17.78 -1.75
C THR A 27 11.89 -16.80 -2.61
N PRO A 28 12.47 -17.19 -3.76
CA PRO A 28 13.19 -16.24 -4.61
C PRO A 28 12.30 -15.24 -5.35
N MET A 29 10.98 -15.49 -5.45
CA MET A 29 10.00 -14.56 -6.04
C MET A 29 9.31 -13.66 -5.01
N THR A 30 9.38 -14.00 -3.71
CA THR A 30 8.82 -13.21 -2.61
C THR A 30 9.83 -12.22 -2.02
N THR A 31 10.82 -11.78 -2.80
CA THR A 31 11.77 -10.76 -2.37
C THR A 31 11.02 -9.54 -1.85
N VAL A 32 11.32 -9.25 -0.58
CA VAL A 32 10.99 -8.06 0.21
C VAL A 32 10.60 -6.86 -0.67
N GLY A 33 9.34 -6.44 -0.63
CA GLY A 33 8.92 -5.15 -1.24
C GLY A 33 7.89 -5.22 -2.36
N ALA A 34 7.56 -6.39 -2.91
CA ALA A 34 6.58 -6.46 -4.01
C ALA A 34 5.10 -6.45 -3.55
N GLY A 35 4.81 -6.69 -2.26
CA GLY A 35 3.43 -6.69 -1.75
C GLY A 35 2.53 -7.80 -2.34
N ILE A 36 3.07 -8.79 -3.05
CA ILE A 36 2.25 -9.78 -3.77
C ILE A 36 1.76 -10.87 -2.81
N GLY A 37 0.55 -10.69 -2.25
CA GLY A 37 -0.12 -11.72 -1.46
C GLY A 37 -1.30 -11.19 -0.67
N THR A 38 -1.96 -12.11 0.02
CA THR A 38 -3.07 -11.82 0.94
C THR A 38 -2.56 -11.87 2.38
N GLY A 39 -2.74 -10.80 3.16
CA GLY A 39 -2.20 -10.74 4.52
C GLY A 39 -2.25 -9.35 5.14
N TYR A 40 -1.46 -9.14 6.19
CA TYR A 40 -1.36 -7.86 6.89
C TYR A 40 -0.13 -7.08 6.40
N PHE A 41 -0.35 -5.86 5.93
CA PHE A 41 0.67 -4.99 5.37
C PHE A 41 0.62 -3.59 5.99
N SER A 42 1.80 -3.06 6.29
CA SER A 42 2.05 -1.65 6.58
C SER A 42 2.73 -0.99 5.40
N TYR A 43 2.47 0.29 5.18
CA TYR A 43 2.99 1.06 4.06
C TYR A 43 3.67 2.33 4.53
N TYR A 44 4.71 2.70 3.81
CA TYR A 44 5.43 3.95 4.00
C TYR A 44 5.80 4.51 2.64
N PHE A 45 5.56 5.80 2.42
CA PHE A 45 6.18 6.51 1.31
C PHE A 45 6.91 7.76 1.80
N SER A 46 7.96 8.11 1.07
CA SER A 46 8.68 9.36 1.20
C SER A 46 8.87 9.94 -0.20
N ALA A 47 8.44 11.18 -0.41
CA ALA A 47 8.63 11.92 -1.65
C ALA A 47 9.46 13.16 -1.36
N SER A 48 10.55 13.35 -2.10
CA SER A 48 11.42 14.51 -1.98
C SER A 48 11.55 15.17 -3.34
N PHE A 49 11.41 16.49 -3.41
CA PHE A 49 11.70 17.27 -4.61
C PHE A 49 12.42 18.57 -4.31
N GLN A 50 13.17 19.03 -5.31
CA GLN A 50 13.90 20.28 -5.29
C GLN A 50 13.19 21.35 -6.12
N VAL A 51 13.17 22.55 -5.58
CA VAL A 51 12.63 23.74 -6.24
C VAL A 51 13.81 24.42 -6.94
N TRP A 52 13.79 24.49 -8.27
CA TRP A 52 14.85 25.16 -9.05
C TRP A 52 14.37 26.51 -9.61
N PRO A 53 15.26 27.50 -9.75
CA PRO A 53 14.99 28.72 -10.48
C PRO A 53 14.91 28.44 -11.98
N LYS A 54 14.49 29.45 -12.73
CA LYS A 54 14.31 29.34 -14.18
C LYS A 54 15.62 29.23 -14.96
N GLU A 55 16.73 29.74 -14.42
CA GLU A 55 17.95 30.00 -15.19
C GLU A 55 19.25 29.55 -14.51
N GLU A 56 19.21 28.94 -13.31
CA GLU A 56 20.41 28.56 -12.54
C GLU A 56 20.39 27.11 -12.06
N ASN A 57 21.60 26.55 -11.88
CA ASN A 57 21.87 25.23 -11.30
C ASN A 57 21.88 25.26 -9.75
N ASP A 58 21.25 26.25 -9.13
CA ASP A 58 21.17 26.39 -7.67
C ASP A 58 19.76 26.05 -7.19
N THR A 59 19.62 25.28 -6.12
CA THR A 59 18.30 24.94 -5.57
C THR A 59 17.75 26.11 -4.77
N LEU A 60 16.48 26.48 -5.01
CA LEU A 60 15.72 27.47 -4.23
C LEU A 60 15.15 26.89 -2.94
N GLY A 61 15.00 25.57 -2.87
CA GLY A 61 14.47 24.88 -1.70
C GLY A 61 14.29 23.39 -1.91
N SER A 62 13.95 22.70 -0.84
CA SER A 62 13.55 21.29 -0.84
C SER A 62 12.23 21.11 -0.10
N LEU A 63 11.47 20.13 -0.54
CA LEU A 63 10.22 19.74 0.10
C LEU A 63 10.15 18.22 0.18
N ASP A 64 9.88 17.73 1.39
CA ASP A 64 9.79 16.32 1.75
C ASP A 64 8.39 16.01 2.28
N ILE A 65 7.83 14.88 1.84
CA ILE A 65 6.49 14.42 2.20
C ILE A 65 6.61 12.97 2.64
N GLU A 66 6.13 12.67 3.84
CA GLU A 66 6.16 11.32 4.37
C GLU A 66 4.78 10.87 4.80
N GLY A 67 4.35 9.70 4.32
CA GLY A 67 3.08 9.08 4.71
C GLY A 67 3.31 7.68 5.27
N ASN A 68 2.54 7.34 6.31
CA ASN A 68 2.59 6.02 6.95
C ASN A 68 1.19 5.43 7.09
N VAL A 69 1.05 4.13 6.85
CA VAL A 69 -0.16 3.36 7.14
C VAL A 69 0.23 2.14 7.97
N GLY A 70 -0.42 2.00 9.13
CA GLY A 70 -0.23 0.86 10.01
C GLY A 70 -0.69 -0.47 9.37
N PRO A 71 -0.40 -1.61 10.02
CA PRO A 71 -0.76 -2.92 9.47
C PRO A 71 -2.26 -3.07 9.24
N GLN A 72 -2.65 -3.44 8.02
CA GLN A 72 -4.04 -3.75 7.67
C GLN A 72 -4.13 -4.96 6.76
N PHE A 73 -5.26 -5.66 6.83
CA PHE A 73 -5.49 -6.84 6.00
C PHE A 73 -5.84 -6.44 4.56
N LEU A 74 -5.10 -6.96 3.58
CA LEU A 74 -5.32 -6.75 2.16
C LEU A 74 -5.34 -8.10 1.43
N LEU A 75 -6.28 -8.24 0.48
CA LEU A 75 -6.32 -9.40 -0.42
C LEU A 75 -5.18 -9.37 -1.45
N TRP A 76 -4.60 -8.19 -1.68
CA TRP A 76 -3.51 -7.94 -2.61
C TRP A 76 -2.62 -6.80 -2.10
N GLY A 77 -1.55 -7.12 -1.36
CA GLY A 77 -0.67 -6.10 -0.76
C GLY A 77 0.15 -5.24 -1.75
N HIS A 78 -0.03 -5.40 -3.06
CA HIS A 78 0.60 -4.49 -4.04
C HIS A 78 -0.25 -3.23 -4.24
N SER A 79 -1.54 -3.28 -3.89
CA SER A 79 -2.41 -2.11 -3.91
C SER A 79 -2.04 -1.19 -2.74
N CYS A 80 -1.66 0.04 -3.07
CA CYS A 80 -1.46 1.08 -2.09
C CYS A 80 -2.78 1.33 -1.34
N PRO A 81 -2.79 1.39 -0.02
CA PRO A 81 -3.97 1.84 0.72
C PRO A 81 -4.09 3.36 0.74
N ALA A 82 -5.24 3.84 1.21
CA ALA A 82 -5.44 5.25 1.53
C ALA A 82 -4.58 5.64 2.74
N TYR A 83 -3.83 6.73 2.62
CA TYR A 83 -3.13 7.35 3.74
C TYR A 83 -4.06 8.28 4.50
N LYS A 84 -3.96 8.25 5.83
CA LYS A 84 -4.78 9.11 6.71
C LYS A 84 -4.11 10.44 7.03
N SER A 85 -2.78 10.42 7.13
CA SER A 85 -1.99 11.61 7.41
C SER A 85 -0.66 11.56 6.68
N VAL A 86 -0.11 12.74 6.42
CA VAL A 86 1.25 12.91 5.94
C VAL A 86 1.95 14.02 6.72
N GLU A 87 3.26 13.90 6.82
CA GLU A 87 4.13 14.94 7.35
C GLU A 87 4.75 15.66 6.16
N LEU A 88 4.58 16.98 6.10
CA LEU A 88 5.17 17.87 5.13
C LEU A 88 6.32 18.63 5.78
N GLN A 89 7.50 18.61 5.19
CA GLN A 89 8.66 19.41 5.63
C GLN A 89 9.19 20.20 4.45
N TRP A 90 9.56 21.45 4.67
CA TRP A 90 10.12 22.30 3.61
C TRP A 90 11.22 23.20 4.15
N GLU A 91 12.13 23.56 3.25
CA GLU A 91 13.23 24.50 3.50
C GLU A 91 13.45 25.31 2.22
N MET A 92 13.22 26.63 2.27
CA MET A 92 13.43 27.56 1.17
C MET A 92 14.69 28.39 1.42
N PHE A 93 15.68 28.32 0.53
CA PHE A 93 17.01 28.87 0.74
C PHE A 93 17.11 30.40 0.55
N HIS A 94 16.14 31.04 -0.12
CA HIS A 94 16.14 32.49 -0.35
C HIS A 94 15.38 33.31 0.69
N ALA A 95 14.66 32.65 1.59
CA ALA A 95 13.96 33.29 2.68
C ALA A 95 14.44 32.62 3.98
N PRO A 96 15.37 33.23 4.75
CA PRO A 96 16.05 32.59 5.87
C PRO A 96 15.13 32.08 6.99
N ASP A 97 13.84 32.45 6.96
CA ASP A 97 12.81 32.04 7.91
C ASP A 97 11.76 31.09 7.30
N GLN A 98 11.89 30.67 6.04
CA GLN A 98 10.95 29.76 5.36
C GLN A 98 11.39 28.30 5.45
N LYS A 99 11.59 27.84 6.68
CA LYS A 99 11.67 26.42 7.01
C LYS A 99 10.49 26.07 7.88
N GLY A 100 9.83 24.96 7.57
CA GLY A 100 8.67 24.55 8.33
C GLY A 100 8.35 23.09 8.22
N ARG A 101 7.41 22.68 9.07
CA ARG A 101 6.84 21.35 9.10
C ARG A 101 5.37 21.46 9.43
N ALA A 102 4.55 20.65 8.77
CA ALA A 102 3.12 20.55 9.03
C ALA A 102 2.68 19.09 8.98
N SER A 103 1.77 18.72 9.90
CA SER A 103 1.04 17.46 9.82
C SER A 103 -0.26 17.71 9.08
N ILE A 104 -0.50 16.94 8.02
CA ILE A 104 -1.69 17.05 7.19
C ILE A 104 -2.57 15.83 7.46
N ASP A 105 -3.81 16.07 7.90
CA ASP A 105 -4.88 15.09 7.92
C ASP A 105 -5.49 14.99 6.51
N LEU A 106 -5.20 13.88 5.83
CA LEU A 106 -5.68 13.61 4.48
C LEU A 106 -7.15 13.19 4.46
N GLU A 107 -7.68 12.58 5.52
CA GLU A 107 -9.10 12.20 5.58
C GLU A 107 -9.97 13.46 5.60
N ARG A 108 -9.54 14.49 6.32
CA ARG A 108 -10.24 15.78 6.41
C ARG A 108 -9.77 16.81 5.39
N MET A 109 -8.67 16.53 4.70
CA MET A 109 -7.92 17.51 3.90
C MET A 109 -7.72 18.79 4.71
N ALA A 110 -7.02 18.68 5.83
CA ALA A 110 -6.78 19.79 6.75
C ALA A 110 -5.37 19.71 7.33
N PHE A 111 -4.81 20.83 7.76
CA PHE A 111 -3.56 20.88 8.51
C PHE A 111 -3.73 21.72 9.77
N ASP A 112 -2.89 21.44 10.75
CA ASP A 112 -2.80 22.20 12.00
C ASP A 112 -1.46 22.95 12.00
N ASP A 113 -1.52 24.28 12.05
CA ASP A 113 -0.36 25.18 12.13
C ASP A 113 0.03 25.51 13.58
N GLY A 114 -0.62 24.89 14.57
CA GLY A 114 -0.44 25.11 16.00
C GLY A 114 -1.37 26.16 16.59
N GLU A 115 -1.96 27.03 15.76
CA GLU A 115 -2.95 28.03 16.18
C GLU A 115 -4.35 27.66 15.71
N ARG A 116 -4.48 27.10 14.50
CA ARG A 116 -5.75 26.81 13.85
C ARG A 116 -5.66 25.56 12.98
N VAL A 117 -6.80 24.86 12.93
CA VAL A 117 -7.03 23.83 11.93
C VAL A 117 -7.61 24.49 10.69
N SER A 118 -6.86 24.44 9.59
CA SER A 118 -7.23 25.05 8.32
C SER A 118 -7.53 23.98 7.27
N HIS A 119 -8.53 24.22 6.42
CA HIS A 119 -8.83 23.33 5.30
C HIS A 119 -7.72 23.44 4.25
N LEU A 120 -7.19 22.30 3.83
CA LEU A 120 -6.15 22.19 2.82
C LEU A 120 -6.75 22.33 1.41
N ASN A 121 -6.36 23.39 0.72
CA ASN A 121 -6.55 23.61 -0.70
C ASN A 121 -5.26 24.20 -1.31
N GLU A 122 -5.25 24.45 -2.62
CA GLU A 122 -4.07 25.01 -3.30
C GLU A 122 -3.62 26.35 -2.67
N THR A 123 -4.54 27.28 -2.40
CA THR A 123 -4.22 28.58 -1.80
C THR A 123 -3.61 28.43 -0.42
N SER A 124 -4.24 27.67 0.49
CA SER A 124 -3.72 27.48 1.85
C SER A 124 -2.40 26.71 1.85
N LEU A 125 -2.19 25.78 0.91
CA LEU A 125 -0.95 25.04 0.77
C LEU A 125 0.18 25.94 0.24
N SER A 126 -0.13 26.80 -0.73
CA SER A 126 0.77 27.83 -1.27
C SER A 126 1.23 28.76 -0.15
N GLU A 127 0.28 29.27 0.65
CA GLU A 127 0.55 30.12 1.82
C GLU A 127 1.40 29.39 2.87
N LEU A 128 1.08 28.12 3.18
CA LEU A 128 1.79 27.31 4.15
C LEU A 128 3.28 27.15 3.81
N ILE A 129 3.59 26.85 2.54
CA ILE A 129 4.97 26.61 2.09
C ILE A 129 5.69 27.88 1.61
N GLY A 130 5.00 29.02 1.56
CA GLY A 130 5.57 30.29 1.12
C GLY A 130 5.70 30.45 -0.40
N PHE A 131 4.90 29.72 -1.19
CA PHE A 131 4.85 29.86 -2.65
C PHE A 131 3.99 31.06 -3.06
N SER A 132 4.29 31.61 -4.24
CA SER A 132 3.62 32.81 -4.75
C SER A 132 2.57 32.45 -5.78
N ASP A 133 1.31 32.77 -5.51
CA ASP A 133 0.19 32.57 -6.44
C ASP A 133 0.32 33.40 -7.73
N THR A 134 1.17 34.43 -7.71
CA THR A 134 1.46 35.27 -8.87
C THR A 134 2.49 34.66 -9.82
N ASN A 135 3.28 33.69 -9.35
CA ASN A 135 4.25 32.96 -10.17
C ASN A 135 3.58 31.70 -10.75
N PRO A 136 3.38 31.60 -12.09
CA PRO A 136 2.72 30.46 -12.71
C PRO A 136 3.36 29.11 -12.38
N ARG A 137 4.69 29.07 -12.20
CA ARG A 137 5.41 27.83 -11.88
C ARG A 137 5.16 27.37 -10.46
N ASP A 138 5.10 28.30 -9.52
CA ASP A 138 4.82 27.95 -8.13
C ASP A 138 3.37 27.46 -8.02
N LYS A 139 2.44 28.12 -8.71
CA LYS A 139 1.06 27.64 -8.85
C LYS A 139 0.98 26.22 -9.43
N GLU A 140 1.70 25.92 -10.51
CA GLU A 140 1.76 24.56 -11.08
C GLU A 140 2.35 23.54 -10.08
N ARG A 141 3.42 23.91 -9.36
CA ARG A 141 4.01 23.04 -8.31
C ARG A 141 3.02 22.75 -7.18
N VAL A 142 2.29 23.77 -6.71
CA VAL A 142 1.25 23.60 -5.68
C VAL A 142 0.15 22.67 -6.18
N ALA A 143 -0.33 22.86 -7.41
CA ALA A 143 -1.38 22.03 -7.98
C ALA A 143 -0.93 20.56 -8.10
N THR A 144 0.30 20.32 -8.58
CA THR A 144 0.86 18.96 -8.67
C THR A 144 1.11 18.35 -7.28
N LEU A 145 1.57 19.13 -6.30
CA LEU A 145 1.69 18.70 -4.91
C LEU A 145 0.33 18.33 -4.31
N MET A 146 -0.69 19.17 -4.53
CA MET A 146 -2.05 18.90 -4.09
C MET A 146 -2.60 17.61 -4.71
N GLN A 147 -2.34 17.37 -6.00
CA GLN A 147 -2.71 16.12 -6.67
C GLN A 147 -2.01 14.90 -6.05
N LEU A 148 -0.73 15.02 -5.65
CA LEU A 148 -0.01 13.96 -4.95
C LEU A 148 -0.67 13.63 -3.60
N LEU A 149 -1.05 14.65 -2.82
CA LEU A 149 -1.75 14.48 -1.55
C LEU A 149 -3.13 13.83 -1.72
N ILE A 150 -3.88 14.26 -2.74
CA ILE A 150 -5.15 13.64 -3.14
C ILE A 150 -4.93 12.18 -3.53
N SER A 151 -3.88 11.86 -4.28
CA SER A 151 -3.57 10.49 -4.68
C SER A 151 -3.21 9.59 -3.49
N ALA A 152 -2.52 10.16 -2.49
CA ALA A 152 -2.23 9.48 -1.22
C ALA A 152 -3.52 9.19 -0.45
N ARG A 153 -4.45 10.14 -0.37
CA ARG A 153 -5.77 9.97 0.25
C ARG A 153 -6.61 8.91 -0.47
N ASP A 154 -6.64 8.96 -1.80
CA ASP A 154 -7.55 8.16 -2.62
C ASP A 154 -7.00 6.76 -2.97
N ALA A 155 -5.86 6.37 -2.36
CA ALA A 155 -5.22 5.07 -2.57
C ALA A 155 -4.77 4.84 -4.03
N THR A 156 -4.44 5.90 -4.75
CA THR A 156 -4.05 5.87 -6.18
C THR A 156 -2.58 6.14 -6.42
N LEU A 157 -1.76 6.24 -5.36
CA LEU A 157 -0.31 6.28 -5.50
C LEU A 157 0.20 5.04 -6.24
N PRO A 158 1.27 5.19 -7.05
CA PRO A 158 1.85 4.06 -7.74
C PRO A 158 2.31 3.00 -6.73
N PRO A 159 2.25 1.71 -7.10
CA PRO A 159 2.52 0.61 -6.17
C PRO A 159 3.96 0.64 -5.67
N PRO A 160 4.23 0.04 -4.49
CA PRO A 160 5.59 -0.09 -3.94
C PRO A 160 6.56 -0.71 -4.95
N ARG A 161 7.77 -0.14 -5.06
CA ARG A 161 8.83 -0.60 -5.96
C ARG A 161 10.20 -0.43 -5.31
N HIS A 162 11.15 -1.26 -5.73
CA HIS A 162 12.54 -1.20 -5.25
C HIS A 162 13.31 0.06 -5.69
N HIS A 163 12.86 0.71 -6.77
CA HIS A 163 13.47 1.93 -7.31
C HIS A 163 12.59 3.13 -7.00
N GLY A 164 13.22 4.31 -6.86
CA GLY A 164 12.51 5.57 -6.76
C GLY A 164 11.61 5.81 -7.96
N ILE A 165 10.40 6.29 -7.69
CA ILE A 165 9.40 6.61 -8.69
C ILE A 165 9.54 8.11 -8.99
N PRO A 166 9.82 8.52 -10.23
CA PRO A 166 9.93 9.95 -10.54
C PRO A 166 8.60 10.64 -10.22
N LEU A 167 8.69 11.81 -9.59
CA LEU A 167 7.51 12.64 -9.35
C LEU A 167 7.02 13.26 -10.66
N PRO A 168 5.71 13.53 -10.80
CA PRO A 168 5.19 14.23 -11.97
C PRO A 168 5.78 15.63 -12.08
N GLU A 169 6.05 16.07 -13.31
CA GLU A 169 6.45 17.46 -13.57
C GLU A 169 5.37 18.43 -13.04
N PRO A 170 5.76 19.60 -12.49
CA PRO A 170 7.10 20.18 -12.44
C PRO A 170 7.92 19.84 -11.18
N LEU A 171 7.54 18.79 -10.42
CA LEU A 171 8.25 18.41 -9.20
C LEU A 171 9.53 17.63 -9.56
N SER A 172 10.69 18.28 -9.46
CA SER A 172 11.99 17.66 -9.74
C SER A 172 12.41 16.79 -8.56
N GLY A 173 12.02 15.51 -8.58
CA GLY A 173 12.23 14.63 -7.44
C GLY A 173 11.81 13.20 -7.66
N SER A 174 11.83 12.42 -6.59
CA SER A 174 11.38 11.03 -6.62
C SER A 174 10.68 10.64 -5.33
N MET A 175 9.83 9.63 -5.43
CA MET A 175 9.14 8.99 -4.34
C MET A 175 9.67 7.58 -4.12
N GLN A 176 10.05 7.26 -2.89
CA GLN A 176 10.24 5.90 -2.42
C GLN A 176 8.93 5.41 -1.80
N HIS A 177 8.49 4.21 -2.16
CA HIS A 177 7.27 3.62 -1.64
C HIS A 177 7.51 2.17 -1.27
N HIS A 178 7.29 1.87 0.01
CA HIS A 178 7.60 0.61 0.65
C HIS A 178 6.35 -0.04 1.22
N ALA A 179 6.29 -1.37 1.10
CA ALA A 179 5.35 -2.21 1.82
C ALA A 179 6.10 -3.27 2.60
N ALA A 180 5.73 -3.43 3.87
CA ALA A 180 6.24 -4.47 4.76
C ALA A 180 5.05 -5.21 5.37
N GLY A 181 5.17 -6.52 5.55
CA GLY A 181 4.05 -7.30 6.06
C GLY A 181 4.27 -8.81 6.07
N ILE A 182 3.26 -9.52 6.56
CA ILE A 182 3.17 -10.98 6.52
C ILE A 182 2.02 -11.33 5.60
N CYS A 183 2.29 -12.15 4.59
CA CYS A 183 1.27 -12.56 3.64
C CYS A 183 1.41 -14.00 3.20
N ILE A 184 0.29 -14.53 2.70
CA ILE A 184 0.20 -15.80 2.01
C ILE A 184 0.34 -15.49 0.51
N PRO A 185 1.37 -16.01 -0.17
CA PRO A 185 1.51 -15.85 -1.61
C PRO A 185 0.29 -16.44 -2.36
N PRO A 186 -0.13 -15.89 -3.50
CA PRO A 186 -1.33 -16.33 -4.21
C PRO A 186 -1.36 -17.84 -4.53
N PHE A 187 -0.20 -18.42 -4.88
CA PHE A 187 -0.11 -19.85 -5.15
C PHE A 187 -0.22 -20.72 -3.89
N ALA A 188 0.31 -20.26 -2.76
CA ALA A 188 0.11 -20.95 -1.48
C ALA A 188 -1.36 -20.90 -1.07
N LEU A 189 -2.04 -19.76 -1.30
CA LEU A 189 -3.47 -19.63 -1.08
C LEU A 189 -4.28 -20.55 -2.01
N LEU A 190 -3.94 -20.59 -3.30
CA LEU A 190 -4.57 -21.50 -4.27
C LEU A 190 -4.40 -22.97 -3.85
N TRP A 191 -3.20 -23.36 -3.41
CA TRP A 191 -2.95 -24.70 -2.89
C TRP A 191 -3.83 -25.01 -1.68
N LEU A 192 -3.94 -24.10 -0.72
CA LEU A 192 -4.82 -24.27 0.44
C LEU A 192 -6.28 -24.44 0.02
N ILE A 193 -6.76 -23.66 -0.96
CA ILE A 193 -8.13 -23.79 -1.50
C ILE A 193 -8.34 -25.17 -2.14
N LEU A 194 -7.43 -25.59 -3.02
CA LEU A 194 -7.51 -26.89 -3.70
C LEU A 194 -7.44 -28.06 -2.71
N TRP A 195 -6.58 -27.95 -1.72
CA TRP A 195 -6.41 -28.92 -0.66
C TRP A 195 -7.70 -29.08 0.18
N ASN A 196 -8.31 -27.96 0.61
CA ASN A 196 -9.57 -27.97 1.33
C ASN A 196 -10.72 -28.54 0.48
N ALA A 197 -10.82 -28.14 -0.79
CA ALA A 197 -11.83 -28.65 -1.71
C ALA A 197 -11.71 -30.16 -1.92
N TYR A 198 -10.49 -30.68 -2.08
CA TYR A 198 -10.21 -32.10 -2.20
C TYR A 198 -10.60 -32.86 -0.91
N GLY A 199 -10.24 -32.34 0.26
CA GLY A 199 -10.60 -32.91 1.56
C GLY A 199 -12.11 -33.02 1.76
N LEU A 200 -12.85 -31.94 1.45
CA LEU A 200 -14.31 -31.92 1.50
C LEU A 200 -14.92 -32.95 0.54
N TRP A 201 -14.39 -33.07 -0.69
CA TRP A 201 -14.86 -34.06 -1.66
C TRP A 201 -14.67 -35.50 -1.19
N LYS A 202 -13.55 -35.78 -0.53
CA LYS A 202 -13.23 -37.12 0.02
C LYS A 202 -13.89 -37.40 1.37
N SER A 203 -14.58 -36.43 1.97
CA SER A 203 -15.21 -36.63 3.27
C SER A 203 -16.35 -37.69 3.17
N PRO A 204 -16.39 -38.67 4.10
CA PRO A 204 -17.35 -39.76 4.05
C PRO A 204 -18.83 -39.34 4.17
N GLY A 205 -19.11 -38.08 4.57
CA GLY A 205 -20.47 -37.54 4.62
C GLY A 205 -21.13 -37.34 3.24
N ARG A 206 -20.35 -37.16 2.17
CA ARG A 206 -20.89 -36.96 0.81
C ARG A 206 -21.52 -38.24 0.23
N LYS A 207 -21.05 -39.43 0.63
CA LYS A 207 -21.66 -40.70 0.24
C LYS A 207 -23.07 -40.86 0.84
N ARG A 208 -23.24 -40.47 2.10
CA ARG A 208 -24.55 -40.56 2.78
C ARG A 208 -25.63 -39.66 2.18
N LEU A 209 -25.28 -38.53 1.56
CA LEU A 209 -26.26 -37.67 0.90
C LEU A 209 -26.76 -38.23 -0.44
N ASN A 210 -25.92 -38.99 -1.14
CA ASN A 210 -26.30 -39.65 -2.39
C ASN A 210 -27.10 -40.94 -2.17
N ASP A 211 -26.93 -41.58 -1.01
CA ASP A 211 -27.61 -42.84 -0.68
C ASP A 211 -29.04 -42.64 -0.11
N VAL A 212 -29.48 -41.39 0.11
CA VAL A 212 -30.78 -41.08 0.79
C VAL A 212 -31.94 -40.82 -0.18
N ASN A 213 -31.77 -40.92 -1.50
CA ASN A 213 -32.91 -40.89 -2.43
C ASN A 213 -32.69 -41.74 -3.68
N PRO A 214 -33.09 -43.01 -3.67
CA PRO A 214 -34.02 -43.51 -4.65
C PRO A 214 -35.42 -43.27 -4.08
N ILE A 215 -36.05 -42.15 -4.42
CA ILE A 215 -37.51 -42.13 -4.36
C ILE A 215 -37.92 -43.19 -5.37
N GLU A 216 -38.34 -44.35 -4.87
CA GLU A 216 -39.08 -45.32 -5.66
C GLU A 216 -40.29 -44.58 -6.21
N GLU A 217 -40.18 -44.16 -7.46
CA GLU A 217 -41.28 -43.65 -8.26
C GLU A 217 -42.23 -44.84 -8.52
N ASN A 218 -43.02 -45.18 -7.51
CA ASN A 218 -44.19 -46.02 -7.67
C ASN A 218 -45.28 -45.17 -8.33
N ARG A 219 -45.35 -45.22 -9.66
CA ARG A 219 -46.60 -45.21 -10.44
C ARG A 219 -46.40 -45.52 -11.91
#